data_AF-A0A9D2C0T9-F1
#
_entry.id   AF-A0A9D2C0T9-F1
#
_cell.length_a   1.000
_cell.length_b   1.000
_cell.length_c   1.000
_cell.angle_alpha   90.00
_cell.angle_beta   90.00
_cell.angle_gamma   90.00
#
_symmetry.space_group_name_H-M   'P 1'
#
loop_
_entity.id
_entity.type
_entity.pdbx_description
1 polymer ?
#
loop_
_entity_poly.entity_id
_entity_poly.type
_entity_poly.pdbx_seq_one_letter_code
_entity_poly.pdbx_strand_id
1 'polypeptide(L)'
;KEGEGDDFYPVKLNQGNPWNGFWNDYDDLCSGMGGLLGVKLDDESRKVVSVLEQEDIMHNLNLLHEWYQAGYINPDANVSGENYTQCFFGNGQSWPSEATNQAKSQGVDEYIYVQHGDTILTSATIQGSLNAISANSANADAALQLLQLANTDTEFRDMLRFGQKGVDWDYNDEGLVEQVEGQTWTTGPTNYAQANYFILTRAIDEAETKYDEIKSQNENAKESVCLGFTFDPTNVQTQIAACSAVWSQSAKADLLTGAVDPEERVPQLLEELKAAGLQEVIDEAQRQIDEYFA
;
A
#
# COMPACT_ATOMS: atom_id res chain seq x y z
N LYS A 1 -0.99 28.85 -3.69
CA LYS A 1 -2.31 29.12 -4.29
C LYS A 1 -2.40 30.53 -4.88
N GLU A 2 -1.64 31.52 -4.39
CA GLU A 2 -1.53 32.82 -5.07
C GLU A 2 -1.06 32.63 -6.53
N GLY A 3 -1.84 33.12 -7.49
CA GLY A 3 -1.53 33.03 -8.92
C GLY A 3 -2.06 31.80 -9.68
N GLU A 4 -2.53 30.75 -8.98
CA GLU A 4 -2.94 29.47 -9.60
C GLU A 4 -4.44 29.39 -9.96
N GLY A 5 -5.23 30.36 -9.51
CA GLY A 5 -6.69 30.38 -9.67
C GLY A 5 -7.45 29.59 -8.59
N ASP A 6 -8.78 29.71 -8.61
CA ASP A 6 -9.65 29.18 -7.56
C ASP A 6 -9.81 27.65 -7.62
N ASP A 7 -9.68 27.08 -8.83
CA ASP A 7 -9.84 25.64 -9.11
C ASP A 7 -8.55 24.82 -8.89
N PHE A 8 -7.46 25.47 -8.47
CA PHE A 8 -6.22 24.78 -8.14
C PHE A 8 -6.21 24.28 -6.70
N TYR A 9 -6.01 22.98 -6.54
CA TYR A 9 -5.85 22.28 -5.27
C TYR A 9 -4.52 21.53 -5.30
N PRO A 10 -3.54 21.89 -4.44
CA PRO A 10 -2.25 21.19 -4.35
C PRO A 10 -2.40 19.68 -4.11
N VAL A 11 -3.43 19.29 -3.36
CA VAL A 11 -3.73 17.90 -3.05
C VAL A 11 -5.07 17.54 -3.69
N LYS A 12 -5.08 16.54 -4.57
CA LYS A 12 -6.31 16.02 -5.17
C LYS A 12 -6.58 14.61 -4.67
N LEU A 13 -7.72 14.42 -4.03
CA LEU A 13 -8.16 13.16 -3.44
C LEU A 13 -9.55 12.79 -3.96
N ASN A 14 -9.85 11.49 -3.97
CA ASN A 14 -11.17 10.96 -4.31
C ASN A 14 -11.59 9.89 -3.29
N GLN A 15 -12.86 9.47 -3.31
CA GLN A 15 -13.41 8.54 -2.32
C GLN A 15 -12.73 7.16 -2.34
N GLY A 16 -12.18 6.76 -3.50
CA GLY A 16 -11.50 5.48 -3.70
C GLY A 16 -10.01 5.52 -3.35
N ASN A 17 -9.40 6.70 -3.32
CA ASN A 17 -8.01 6.93 -3.02
C ASN A 17 -7.85 8.19 -2.15
N PRO A 18 -8.31 8.13 -0.88
CA PRO A 18 -8.10 9.21 0.07
C PRO A 18 -6.63 9.23 0.54
N TRP A 19 -6.28 10.12 1.46
CA TRP A 19 -4.93 10.20 2.01
C TRP A 19 -4.50 8.89 2.65
N ASN A 20 -3.31 8.41 2.29
CA ASN A 20 -2.79 7.12 2.74
C ASN A 20 -1.66 7.31 3.77
N GLY A 21 -1.30 6.24 4.47
CA GLY A 21 -0.07 6.17 5.27
C GLY A 21 -0.19 6.59 6.74
N PHE A 22 -1.31 7.15 7.18
CA PHE A 22 -1.52 7.48 8.60
C PHE A 22 -1.43 6.27 9.52
N TRP A 23 -1.74 5.08 9.02
CA TRP A 23 -1.76 3.84 9.79
C TRP A 23 -0.41 3.11 9.80
N ASN A 24 0.60 3.59 9.07
CA ASN A 24 1.81 2.81 8.78
C ASN A 24 2.64 2.48 10.03
N ASP A 25 2.55 3.28 11.10
CA ASP A 25 3.25 3.01 12.36
C ASP A 25 2.56 1.93 13.22
N TYR A 26 1.52 1.30 12.68
CA TYR A 26 0.76 0.22 13.33
C TYR A 26 0.73 -1.02 12.43
N ASP A 27 1.18 -2.16 12.98
CA ASP A 27 0.97 -3.47 12.37
C ASP A 27 -0.51 -3.84 12.50
N ASP A 28 -1.19 -4.02 11.36
CA ASP A 28 -2.61 -4.40 11.30
C ASP A 28 -2.84 -5.89 11.57
N LEU A 29 -1.77 -6.65 11.83
CA LEU A 29 -1.78 -8.07 12.15
C LEU A 29 -2.34 -8.95 11.02
N CYS A 30 -2.31 -8.45 9.77
CA CYS A 30 -2.98 -9.06 8.63
C CYS A 30 -4.50 -9.20 8.80
N SER A 31 -5.12 -8.42 9.69
CA SER A 31 -6.56 -8.47 9.96
C SER A 31 -7.42 -7.95 8.80
N GLY A 32 -6.83 -7.14 7.91
CA GLY A 32 -7.58 -6.38 6.89
C GLY A 32 -8.40 -5.23 7.49
N MET A 33 -8.20 -4.91 8.77
CA MET A 33 -8.91 -3.86 9.50
C MET A 33 -8.02 -2.64 9.75
N GLY A 34 -7.08 -2.36 8.83
CA GLY A 34 -6.17 -1.22 8.93
C GLY A 34 -6.89 0.09 9.27
N GLY A 35 -6.39 0.78 10.29
CA GLY A 35 -6.99 1.97 10.89
C GLY A 35 -7.93 1.68 12.08
N LEU A 36 -8.51 0.49 12.20
CA LEU A 36 -9.43 0.16 13.31
C LEU A 36 -8.74 -0.49 14.51
N LEU A 37 -7.76 -1.36 14.24
CA LEU A 37 -6.94 -2.01 15.25
C LEU A 37 -5.51 -2.23 14.75
N GLY A 38 -4.58 -2.34 15.68
CA GLY A 38 -3.19 -2.67 15.38
C GLY A 38 -2.29 -2.63 16.61
N VAL A 39 -1.04 -3.00 16.41
CA VAL A 39 0.04 -2.88 17.41
C VAL A 39 1.05 -1.87 16.89
N LYS A 40 1.47 -0.90 17.72
CA LYS A 40 2.52 0.05 17.30
C LYS A 40 3.80 -0.72 16.97
N LEU A 41 4.44 -0.42 15.84
CA LEU A 41 5.51 -1.26 15.26
C LEU A 41 6.65 -1.59 16.24
N ASP A 42 6.96 -0.69 17.17
CA ASP A 42 8.05 -0.78 18.13
C ASP A 42 7.60 -1.03 19.59
N ASP A 43 6.30 -1.29 19.82
CA ASP A 43 5.78 -1.57 21.16
C ASP A 43 6.06 -3.03 21.57
N GLU A 44 7.17 -3.23 22.27
CA GLU A 44 7.58 -4.55 22.81
C GLU A 44 6.53 -5.22 23.72
N SER A 45 5.56 -4.47 24.26
CA SER A 45 4.43 -5.06 25.00
C SER A 45 3.39 -5.72 24.09
N ARG A 46 3.49 -5.51 22.77
CA ARG A 46 2.60 -6.00 21.72
C ARG A 46 1.13 -5.75 22.03
N LYS A 47 0.84 -4.55 22.53
CA LYS A 47 -0.51 -4.19 22.93
C LYS A 47 -1.35 -3.87 21.69
N VAL A 48 -2.43 -4.62 21.51
CA VAL A 48 -3.45 -4.32 20.50
C VAL A 48 -4.25 -3.11 20.97
N VAL A 49 -4.32 -2.08 20.13
CA VAL A 49 -5.05 -0.85 20.40
C VAL A 49 -6.05 -0.55 19.28
N SER A 50 -7.05 0.28 19.57
CA SER A 50 -7.82 0.93 18.51
C SER A 50 -6.98 2.07 17.92
N VAL A 51 -6.67 1.99 16.62
CA VAL A 51 -5.72 2.91 15.99
C VAL A 51 -6.33 4.31 15.81
N LEU A 52 -7.63 4.40 15.47
CA LEU A 52 -8.35 5.68 15.28
C LEU A 52 -8.22 6.67 16.45
N GLU A 53 -8.15 6.18 17.70
CA GLU A 53 -8.12 7.03 18.90
C GLU A 53 -6.70 7.39 19.38
N GLN A 54 -5.66 6.93 18.68
CA GLN A 54 -4.28 7.22 19.08
C GLN A 54 -3.93 8.70 18.81
N GLU A 55 -3.07 9.27 19.66
CA GLU A 55 -2.77 10.72 19.63
C GLU A 55 -2.10 11.16 18.31
N ASP A 56 -1.19 10.35 17.78
CA ASP A 56 -0.51 10.58 16.49
C ASP A 56 -1.49 10.52 15.30
N ILE A 57 -2.43 9.59 15.35
CA ILE A 57 -3.52 9.48 14.39
C ILE A 57 -4.45 10.68 14.44
N MET A 58 -4.94 11.05 15.62
CA MET A 58 -5.81 12.21 15.79
C MET A 58 -5.11 13.50 15.35
N HIS A 59 -3.82 13.63 15.62
CA HIS A 59 -3.02 14.75 15.11
C HIS A 59 -3.00 14.79 13.58
N ASN A 60 -2.73 13.66 12.92
CA ASN A 60 -2.68 13.57 11.46
C ASN A 60 -4.03 13.85 10.80
N LEU A 61 -5.13 13.33 11.37
CA LEU A 61 -6.49 13.60 10.88
C LEU A 61 -6.86 15.09 11.04
N ASN A 62 -6.51 15.70 12.17
CA ASN A 62 -6.72 17.12 12.41
C ASN A 62 -5.94 17.97 11.39
N LEU A 63 -4.67 17.65 11.14
CA LEU A 63 -3.86 18.35 10.15
C LEU A 63 -4.46 18.24 8.73
N LEU A 64 -4.97 17.06 8.37
CA LEU A 64 -5.63 16.88 7.08
C LEU A 64 -6.93 17.69 6.98
N HIS A 65 -7.71 17.77 8.07
CA HIS A 65 -8.88 18.62 8.14
C HIS A 65 -8.52 20.12 8.01
N GLU A 66 -7.43 20.58 8.64
CA GLU A 66 -6.91 21.93 8.47
C GLU A 66 -6.56 22.23 7.00
N TRP A 67 -5.95 21.27 6.28
CA TRP A 67 -5.66 21.41 4.86
C TRP A 67 -6.93 21.51 4.01
N TYR A 68 -7.96 20.74 4.36
CA TYR A 68 -9.26 20.81 3.72
C TYR A 68 -9.92 22.18 3.93
N GLN A 69 -9.96 22.69 5.17
CA GLN A 69 -10.50 24.02 5.50
C GLN A 69 -9.73 25.16 4.83
N ALA A 70 -8.41 24.99 4.66
CA ALA A 70 -7.56 25.95 3.95
C ALA A 70 -7.74 25.92 2.41
N GLY A 71 -8.54 24.98 1.88
CA GLY A 71 -8.77 24.82 0.44
C GLY A 71 -7.55 24.28 -0.31
N TYR A 72 -6.69 23.50 0.37
CA TYR A 72 -5.58 22.78 -0.25
C TYR A 72 -6.00 21.43 -0.84
N ILE A 73 -7.08 20.86 -0.32
CA ILE A 73 -7.74 19.65 -0.81
C ILE A 73 -8.99 20.06 -1.60
N ASN A 74 -9.32 19.32 -2.66
CA ASN A 74 -10.55 19.56 -3.44
C ASN A 74 -11.82 19.34 -2.58
N PRO A 75 -12.84 20.21 -2.71
CA PRO A 75 -14.01 20.22 -1.81
C PRO A 75 -14.95 19.02 -2.00
N ASP A 76 -14.81 18.27 -3.08
CA ASP A 76 -15.59 17.06 -3.38
C ASP A 76 -14.80 15.78 -3.10
N ALA A 77 -13.65 15.85 -2.40
CA ALA A 77 -12.72 14.74 -2.25
C ALA A 77 -13.35 13.45 -1.70
N ASN A 78 -14.25 13.53 -0.73
CA ASN A 78 -14.89 12.36 -0.11
C ASN A 78 -15.98 11.71 -0.97
N VAL A 79 -16.42 12.34 -2.07
CA VAL A 79 -17.49 11.84 -2.95
C VAL A 79 -17.09 11.74 -4.41
N SER A 80 -16.00 12.40 -4.80
CA SER A 80 -15.47 12.38 -6.16
C SER A 80 -15.11 10.95 -6.57
N GLY A 81 -15.46 10.62 -7.82
CA GLY A 81 -15.01 9.39 -8.50
C GLY A 81 -13.95 9.67 -9.56
N GLU A 82 -13.44 10.90 -9.64
CA GLU A 82 -12.48 11.31 -10.66
C GLU A 82 -11.10 10.67 -10.42
N ASN A 83 -10.47 10.24 -11.51
CA ASN A 83 -9.09 9.77 -11.48
C ASN A 83 -8.16 10.94 -11.74
N TYR A 84 -7.59 11.50 -10.68
CA TYR A 84 -6.63 12.58 -10.78
C TYR A 84 -5.26 12.07 -11.21
N THR A 85 -4.65 12.79 -12.15
CA THR A 85 -3.28 12.58 -12.63
C THR A 85 -2.52 13.89 -12.50
N GLN A 86 -1.19 13.83 -12.59
CA GLN A 86 -0.33 15.03 -12.50
C GLN A 86 -0.54 15.83 -11.20
N CYS A 87 -0.80 15.14 -10.09
CA CYS A 87 -1.05 15.79 -8.81
C CYS A 87 0.20 16.54 -8.34
N PHE A 88 0.03 17.80 -7.92
CA PHE A 88 1.14 18.65 -7.47
C PHE A 88 1.81 18.10 -6.21
N PHE A 89 1.00 17.62 -5.25
CA PHE A 89 1.46 17.02 -4.02
C PHE A 89 0.63 15.77 -3.67
N GLY A 90 1.30 14.77 -3.12
CA GLY A 90 0.70 13.51 -2.70
C GLY A 90 1.70 12.66 -1.95
N ASN A 91 1.30 11.43 -1.64
CA ASN A 91 2.13 10.48 -0.92
C ASN A 91 1.94 9.08 -1.49
N GLY A 92 2.91 8.19 -1.24
CA GLY A 92 2.88 6.82 -1.70
C GLY A 92 4.09 6.03 -1.23
N GLN A 93 4.09 4.74 -1.56
CA GLN A 93 5.22 3.84 -1.33
C GLN A 93 6.10 3.83 -2.59
N SER A 94 7.41 4.04 -2.43
CA SER A 94 8.33 4.04 -3.56
C SER A 94 9.79 3.91 -3.14
N TRP A 95 10.67 3.79 -4.15
CA TRP A 95 12.12 3.95 -4.02
C TRP A 95 12.57 5.21 -4.79
N PRO A 96 13.74 5.79 -4.47
CA PRO A 96 14.15 7.11 -4.98
C PRO A 96 14.09 7.25 -6.51
N SER A 97 14.67 6.30 -7.25
CA SER A 97 14.75 6.39 -8.71
C SER A 97 13.41 6.24 -9.43
N GLU A 98 12.36 5.78 -8.74
CA GLU A 98 11.02 5.63 -9.34
C GLU A 98 10.36 6.98 -9.61
N ALA A 99 10.80 8.06 -8.96
CA ALA A 99 10.31 9.41 -9.22
C ALA A 99 10.42 9.79 -10.70
N THR A 100 11.50 9.40 -11.37
CA THR A 100 11.71 9.64 -12.80
C THR A 100 10.72 8.86 -13.67
N ASN A 101 10.47 7.59 -13.35
CA ASN A 101 9.51 6.76 -14.08
C ASN A 101 8.07 7.24 -13.84
N GLN A 102 7.74 7.65 -12.61
CA GLN A 102 6.45 8.22 -12.29
C GLN A 102 6.25 9.55 -13.03
N ALA A 103 7.24 10.44 -13.06
CA ALA A 103 7.17 11.71 -13.79
C ALA A 103 6.89 11.48 -15.29
N LYS A 104 7.66 10.57 -15.92
CA LYS A 104 7.45 10.14 -17.31
C LYS A 104 6.03 9.60 -17.55
N SER A 105 5.55 8.68 -16.70
CA SER A 105 4.23 8.06 -16.87
C SER A 105 3.07 9.03 -16.65
N GLN A 106 3.26 10.04 -15.81
CA GLN A 106 2.28 11.11 -15.59
C GLN A 106 2.41 12.24 -16.62
N GLY A 107 3.47 12.28 -17.43
CA GLY A 107 3.72 13.34 -18.40
C GLY A 107 4.04 14.68 -17.75
N VAL A 108 4.75 14.66 -16.62
CA VAL A 108 5.26 15.86 -15.94
C VAL A 108 6.78 15.89 -16.00
N ASP A 109 7.37 17.08 -15.84
CA ASP A 109 8.83 17.26 -15.96
C ASP A 109 9.59 16.53 -14.85
N GLU A 110 9.12 16.62 -13.60
CA GLU A 110 9.79 16.05 -12.44
C GLU A 110 8.81 15.83 -11.28
N TYR A 111 9.03 14.75 -10.52
CA TYR A 111 8.56 14.61 -9.15
C TYR A 111 9.75 14.59 -8.21
N ILE A 112 9.62 15.28 -7.08
CA ILE A 112 10.59 15.23 -5.99
C ILE A 112 10.02 14.34 -4.91
N TYR A 113 10.65 13.19 -4.68
CA TYR A 113 10.29 12.33 -3.56
C TYR A 113 11.06 12.75 -2.31
N VAL A 114 10.32 12.91 -1.23
CA VAL A 114 10.86 13.12 0.12
C VAL A 114 10.41 11.94 0.97
N GLN A 115 11.37 11.21 1.53
CA GLN A 115 11.04 10.11 2.43
C GLN A 115 10.37 10.65 3.69
N HIS A 116 9.21 10.09 4.02
CA HIS A 116 8.48 10.36 5.25
C HIS A 116 8.25 9.04 5.98
N GLY A 117 8.78 8.94 7.21
CA GLY A 117 8.81 7.69 7.96
C GLY A 117 9.90 6.73 7.53
N ASP A 118 10.05 5.66 8.31
CA ASP A 118 10.98 4.58 8.00
C ASP A 118 10.38 3.64 6.95
N THR A 119 11.24 2.90 6.25
CA THR A 119 10.80 1.69 5.55
C THR A 119 10.43 0.66 6.62
N ILE A 120 9.28 0.01 6.50
CA ILE A 120 8.74 -0.90 7.53
C ILE A 120 8.54 -2.30 6.95
N LEU A 121 8.64 -3.30 7.82
CA LEU A 121 8.40 -4.70 7.51
C LEU A 121 7.41 -5.30 8.52
N THR A 122 6.20 -5.58 8.06
CA THR A 122 5.16 -6.30 8.81
C THR A 122 4.81 -7.61 8.12
N SER A 123 4.12 -8.51 8.81
CA SER A 123 3.56 -9.73 8.21
C SER A 123 2.67 -9.41 6.99
N ALA A 124 1.93 -8.29 7.00
CA ALA A 124 1.08 -7.89 5.89
C ALA A 124 1.92 -7.47 4.67
N THR A 125 2.98 -6.68 4.87
CA THR A 125 3.84 -6.21 3.77
C THR A 125 4.54 -7.34 3.03
N ILE A 126 5.00 -8.39 3.74
CA ILE A 126 5.68 -9.53 3.12
C ILE A 126 4.71 -10.49 2.39
N GLN A 127 3.41 -10.37 2.65
CA GLN A 127 2.36 -11.16 2.00
C GLN A 127 1.70 -10.43 0.81
N GLY A 128 2.13 -9.21 0.48
CA GLY A 128 1.52 -8.39 -0.58
C GLY A 128 1.66 -8.94 -2.01
N SER A 129 2.43 -10.03 -2.22
CA SER A 129 2.68 -10.63 -3.54
C SER A 129 2.87 -12.14 -3.47
N LEU A 130 1.82 -12.84 -3.04
CA LEU A 130 1.81 -14.30 -2.93
C LEU A 130 1.24 -14.96 -4.19
N ASN A 131 1.95 -15.97 -4.68
CA ASN A 131 1.43 -16.90 -5.68
C ASN A 131 0.98 -18.19 -4.98
N ALA A 132 -0.24 -18.65 -5.25
CA ALA A 132 -0.82 -19.83 -4.61
C ALA A 132 -1.28 -20.86 -5.65
N ILE A 133 -1.15 -22.14 -5.30
CA ILE A 133 -1.70 -23.26 -6.09
C ILE A 133 -2.99 -23.69 -5.40
N SER A 134 -4.10 -23.71 -6.16
CA SER A 134 -5.37 -24.21 -5.65
C SER A 134 -5.22 -25.65 -5.14
N ALA A 135 -5.76 -25.93 -3.96
CA ALA A 135 -5.81 -27.27 -3.39
C ALA A 135 -6.60 -28.27 -4.28
N ASN A 136 -7.42 -27.76 -5.19
CA ASN A 136 -8.20 -28.56 -6.14
C ASN A 136 -7.55 -28.66 -7.54
N SER A 137 -6.32 -28.16 -7.72
CA SER A 137 -5.64 -28.19 -9.02
C SER A 137 -5.36 -29.63 -9.46
N ALA A 138 -5.79 -29.98 -10.67
CA ALA A 138 -5.44 -31.26 -11.30
C ALA A 138 -3.98 -31.31 -11.78
N ASN A 139 -3.24 -30.18 -11.74
CA ASN A 139 -1.90 -30.04 -12.29
C ASN A 139 -0.95 -29.32 -11.30
N ALA A 140 -1.01 -29.66 -10.01
CA ALA A 140 -0.22 -28.99 -8.97
C ALA A 140 1.29 -29.02 -9.25
N ASP A 141 1.84 -30.16 -9.68
CA ASP A 141 3.27 -30.30 -9.99
C ASP A 141 3.71 -29.40 -11.15
N ALA A 142 2.90 -29.32 -12.21
CA ALA A 142 3.20 -28.47 -13.36
C ALA A 142 3.07 -26.97 -13.00
N ALA A 143 2.09 -26.61 -12.18
CA ALA A 143 1.97 -25.25 -11.66
C ALA A 143 3.18 -24.87 -10.79
N LEU A 144 3.67 -25.78 -9.96
CA LEU A 144 4.88 -25.56 -9.16
C LEU A 144 6.13 -25.39 -10.04
N GLN A 145 6.27 -26.19 -11.11
CA GLN A 145 7.36 -26.03 -12.08
C GLN A 145 7.32 -24.67 -12.78
N LEU A 146 6.13 -24.17 -13.13
CA LEU A 146 5.95 -22.84 -13.71
C LEU A 146 6.35 -21.73 -12.72
N LEU A 147 5.92 -21.84 -11.46
CA LEU A 147 6.32 -20.88 -10.41
C LEU A 147 7.83 -20.92 -10.17
N GLN A 148 8.45 -22.09 -10.17
CA GLN A 148 9.90 -22.22 -10.06
C GLN A 148 10.60 -21.53 -11.24
N LEU A 149 10.16 -21.78 -12.48
CA LEU A 149 10.71 -21.14 -13.67
C LEU A 149 10.61 -19.61 -13.57
N ALA A 150 9.44 -19.08 -13.23
CA ALA A 150 9.20 -17.64 -13.03
C ALA A 150 10.13 -16.99 -12.00
N ASN A 151 10.52 -17.73 -10.97
CA ASN A 151 11.34 -17.21 -9.86
C ASN A 151 12.84 -17.48 -10.00
N THR A 152 13.27 -18.24 -11.02
CA THR A 152 14.67 -18.67 -11.16
C THR A 152 15.28 -18.47 -12.54
N ASP A 153 14.46 -18.31 -13.58
CA ASP A 153 14.91 -18.08 -14.95
C ASP A 153 14.66 -16.62 -15.37
N THR A 154 15.75 -15.89 -15.63
CA THR A 154 15.70 -14.45 -15.96
C THR A 154 14.96 -14.18 -17.27
N GLU A 155 15.18 -14.96 -18.33
CA GLU A 155 14.50 -14.69 -19.61
C GLU A 155 13.00 -14.92 -19.50
N PHE A 156 12.58 -16.00 -18.83
CA PHE A 156 11.16 -16.24 -18.59
C PHE A 156 10.55 -15.15 -17.68
N ARG A 157 11.28 -14.69 -16.66
CA ARG A 157 10.87 -13.57 -15.81
C ARG A 157 10.68 -12.27 -16.61
N ASP A 158 11.60 -11.98 -17.52
CA ASP A 158 11.55 -10.81 -18.39
C ASP A 158 10.39 -10.91 -19.37
N MET A 159 10.11 -12.11 -19.90
CA MET A 159 8.94 -12.34 -20.74
C MET A 159 7.62 -12.03 -20.02
N LEU A 160 7.51 -12.34 -18.72
CA LEU A 160 6.31 -12.00 -17.93
C LEU A 160 6.09 -10.48 -17.82
N ARG A 161 7.17 -9.70 -17.77
CA ARG A 161 7.09 -8.23 -17.70
C ARG A 161 6.91 -7.60 -19.07
N PHE A 162 7.80 -7.92 -20.00
CA PHE A 162 7.99 -7.17 -21.24
C PHE A 162 7.33 -7.81 -22.46
N GLY A 163 6.80 -9.03 -22.34
CA GLY A 163 6.12 -9.72 -23.43
C GLY A 163 7.02 -10.70 -24.18
N GLN A 164 6.78 -10.91 -25.47
CA GLN A 164 7.51 -11.87 -26.27
C GLN A 164 8.85 -11.29 -26.76
N LYS A 165 9.96 -11.95 -26.40
CA LYS A 165 11.30 -11.62 -26.90
C LYS A 165 11.36 -11.72 -28.44
N GLY A 166 12.01 -10.74 -29.07
CA GLY A 166 12.09 -10.56 -30.52
C GLY A 166 10.83 -9.98 -31.18
N VAL A 167 9.77 -9.71 -30.40
CA VAL A 167 8.52 -9.08 -30.86
C VAL A 167 8.29 -7.78 -30.09
N ASP A 168 8.24 -7.88 -28.77
CA ASP A 168 7.95 -6.74 -27.87
C ASP A 168 9.24 -6.12 -27.30
N TRP A 169 10.32 -6.91 -27.21
CA TRP A 169 11.61 -6.48 -26.66
C TRP A 169 12.77 -7.41 -27.08
N ASP A 170 14.02 -6.96 -26.94
CA ASP A 170 15.23 -7.80 -26.99
C ASP A 170 16.29 -7.31 -25.97
N TYR A 171 17.39 -8.05 -25.80
CA TYR A 171 18.54 -7.57 -25.04
C TYR A 171 19.49 -6.76 -25.92
N ASN A 172 19.98 -5.64 -25.40
CA ASN A 172 21.07 -4.89 -26.02
C ASN A 172 22.45 -5.57 -25.77
N ASP A 173 23.52 -4.99 -26.32
CA ASP A 173 24.89 -5.51 -26.17
C ASP A 173 25.40 -5.53 -24.71
N GLU A 174 24.75 -4.78 -23.81
CA GLU A 174 25.05 -4.72 -22.38
C GLU A 174 24.19 -5.70 -21.55
N GLY A 175 23.29 -6.45 -22.20
CA GLY A 175 22.37 -7.37 -21.54
C GLY A 175 21.17 -6.71 -20.87
N LEU A 176 20.85 -5.46 -21.22
CA LEU A 176 19.66 -4.73 -20.74
C LEU A 176 18.48 -4.93 -21.67
N VAL A 177 17.26 -4.84 -21.13
CA VAL A 177 16.04 -4.94 -21.94
C VAL A 177 15.80 -3.66 -22.73
N GLU A 178 15.74 -3.78 -24.05
CA GLU A 178 15.33 -2.75 -24.99
C GLU A 178 13.95 -3.11 -25.57
N GLN A 179 12.93 -2.31 -25.25
CA GLN A 179 11.58 -2.51 -25.78
C GLN A 179 11.51 -2.06 -27.24
N VAL A 180 10.81 -2.82 -28.07
CA VAL A 180 10.59 -2.50 -29.48
C VAL A 180 9.70 -1.26 -29.60
N GLU A 181 10.11 -0.30 -30.42
CA GLU A 181 9.33 0.91 -30.65
C GLU A 181 7.92 0.58 -31.17
N GLY A 182 6.89 1.12 -30.52
CA GLY A 182 5.49 0.90 -30.90
C GLY A 182 4.92 -0.45 -30.46
N GLN A 183 5.63 -1.23 -29.64
CA GLN A 183 5.08 -2.42 -29.00
C GLN A 183 3.80 -2.07 -28.19
N THR A 184 2.85 -3.00 -28.14
CA THR A 184 1.56 -2.83 -27.46
C THR A 184 1.37 -3.76 -26.26
N TRP A 185 2.40 -4.52 -25.91
CA TRP A 185 2.42 -5.30 -24.69
C TRP A 185 2.17 -4.38 -23.50
N THR A 186 1.10 -4.71 -22.79
CA THR A 186 0.80 -4.10 -21.50
C THR A 186 1.23 -5.10 -20.45
N THR A 187 2.00 -4.63 -19.47
CA THR A 187 2.27 -5.42 -18.28
C THR A 187 0.92 -5.80 -17.68
N GLY A 188 0.66 -7.10 -17.52
CA GLY A 188 -0.58 -7.61 -16.92
C GLY A 188 -0.69 -7.25 -15.43
N PRO A 189 -0.75 -8.20 -14.49
CA PRO A 189 -0.72 -7.87 -13.07
C PRO A 189 0.56 -7.09 -12.70
N THR A 190 0.51 -6.34 -11.61
CA THR A 190 1.57 -5.43 -11.17
C THR A 190 2.94 -6.11 -11.17
N ASN A 191 3.95 -5.49 -11.81
CA ASN A 191 5.23 -6.13 -12.13
C ASN A 191 5.90 -6.82 -10.93
N TYR A 192 5.84 -6.24 -9.73
CA TYR A 192 6.44 -6.80 -8.52
C TYR A 192 5.76 -8.10 -8.04
N ALA A 193 4.49 -8.34 -8.42
CA ALA A 193 3.71 -9.48 -7.96
C ALA A 193 3.85 -10.73 -8.85
N GLN A 194 4.51 -10.61 -10.00
CA GLN A 194 4.59 -11.69 -10.99
C GLN A 194 5.48 -12.84 -10.52
N ALA A 195 6.66 -12.52 -9.97
CA ALA A 195 7.66 -13.45 -9.45
C ALA A 195 8.82 -12.65 -8.82
N ASN A 196 9.88 -13.34 -8.39
CA ASN A 196 11.10 -12.77 -7.84
C ASN A 196 11.54 -11.51 -8.60
N TYR A 197 11.55 -10.39 -7.88
CA TYR A 197 11.81 -9.08 -8.45
C TYR A 197 13.30 -8.84 -8.74
N PHE A 198 14.20 -9.54 -8.05
CA PHE A 198 15.65 -9.32 -8.15
C PHE A 198 16.33 -10.08 -9.30
N ILE A 199 15.62 -10.96 -10.01
CA ILE A 199 16.13 -11.63 -11.22
C ILE A 199 15.62 -11.00 -12.52
N LEU A 200 14.79 -9.96 -12.40
CA LEU A 200 14.24 -9.22 -13.53
C LEU A 200 15.33 -8.32 -14.13
N THR A 201 15.56 -8.42 -15.43
CA THR A 201 16.53 -7.56 -16.11
C THR A 201 16.03 -6.12 -16.14
N ARG A 202 16.95 -5.18 -15.93
CA ARG A 202 16.67 -3.75 -16.00
C ARG A 202 16.43 -3.32 -17.45
N ALA A 203 15.42 -2.49 -17.68
CA ALA A 203 15.23 -1.85 -18.99
C ALA A 203 16.20 -0.68 -19.18
N ILE A 204 16.55 -0.37 -20.43
CA ILE A 204 17.54 0.68 -20.76
C ILE A 204 17.18 2.08 -20.23
N ASP A 205 15.90 2.33 -19.97
CA ASP A 205 15.35 3.60 -19.51
C ASP A 205 15.17 3.70 -17.99
N GLU A 206 15.47 2.61 -17.26
CA GLU A 206 15.48 2.54 -15.81
C GLU A 206 16.85 2.90 -15.24
N ALA A 207 16.86 3.57 -14.08
CA ALA A 207 18.09 3.96 -13.40
C ALA A 207 18.97 2.75 -13.01
N GLU A 208 20.28 2.87 -13.21
CA GLU A 208 21.25 1.83 -12.83
C GLU A 208 21.19 1.46 -11.34
N THR A 209 20.84 2.42 -10.50
CA THR A 209 20.76 2.28 -9.03
C THR A 209 19.50 1.58 -8.54
N LYS A 210 18.50 1.33 -9.42
CA LYS A 210 17.16 0.84 -9.04
C LYS A 210 17.20 -0.35 -8.07
N TYR A 211 17.92 -1.42 -8.42
CA TYR A 211 17.93 -2.63 -7.58
C TYR A 211 18.75 -2.47 -6.31
N ASP A 212 19.81 -1.67 -6.34
CA ASP A 212 20.61 -1.37 -5.15
C ASP A 212 19.82 -0.52 -4.15
N GLU A 213 19.03 0.45 -4.64
CA GLU A 213 18.12 1.26 -3.82
C GLU A 213 17.06 0.40 -3.14
N ILE A 214 16.36 -0.45 -3.90
CA ILE A 214 15.33 -1.35 -3.37
C ILE A 214 15.93 -2.33 -2.37
N LYS A 215 17.09 -2.92 -2.69
CA LYS A 215 17.78 -3.84 -1.79
C LYS A 215 18.17 -3.15 -0.49
N SER A 216 18.75 -1.95 -0.58
CA SER A 216 19.12 -1.16 0.59
C SER A 216 17.90 -0.82 1.45
N GLN A 217 16.78 -0.40 0.85
CA GLN A 217 15.54 -0.15 1.59
C GLN A 217 15.03 -1.40 2.31
N ASN A 218 15.04 -2.56 1.64
CA ASN A 218 14.62 -3.82 2.24
C ASN A 218 15.54 -4.26 3.39
N GLU A 219 16.87 -4.12 3.23
CA GLU A 219 17.86 -4.48 4.26
C GLU A 219 17.83 -3.55 5.48
N ASN A 220 17.37 -2.30 5.30
CA ASN A 220 17.26 -1.31 6.37
C ASN A 220 15.81 -1.14 6.88
N ALA A 221 14.88 -1.98 6.44
CA ALA A 221 13.50 -1.90 6.88
C ALA A 221 13.38 -2.20 8.38
N LYS A 222 12.59 -1.39 9.09
CA LYS A 222 12.27 -1.62 10.50
C LYS A 222 11.22 -2.71 10.61
N GLU A 223 11.59 -3.80 11.25
CA GLU A 223 10.70 -4.93 11.50
C GLU A 223 9.72 -4.59 12.62
N SER A 224 8.45 -4.94 12.41
CA SER A 224 7.43 -4.96 13.45
C SER A 224 7.80 -5.95 14.55
N VAL A 225 7.56 -5.59 15.80
CA VAL A 225 7.61 -6.51 16.97
C VAL A 225 6.65 -7.71 16.83
N CYS A 226 5.67 -7.63 15.93
CA CYS A 226 4.71 -8.68 15.59
C CYS A 226 5.03 -9.42 14.28
N LEU A 227 6.18 -9.17 13.64
CA LEU A 227 6.56 -9.84 12.39
C LEU A 227 6.50 -11.37 12.54
N GLY A 228 5.83 -12.04 11.60
CA GLY A 228 5.58 -13.49 11.61
C GLY A 228 4.24 -13.91 12.22
N PHE A 229 3.56 -13.01 12.94
CA PHE A 229 2.19 -13.24 13.41
C PHE A 229 1.16 -12.89 12.32
N THR A 230 0.12 -13.70 12.21
CA THR A 230 -1.04 -13.47 11.34
C THR A 230 -2.29 -13.76 12.17
N PHE A 231 -3.19 -12.79 12.28
CA PHE A 231 -4.43 -12.93 13.04
C PHE A 231 -5.36 -13.99 12.40
N ASP A 232 -5.86 -14.92 13.21
CA ASP A 232 -6.93 -15.86 12.81
C ASP A 232 -8.30 -15.25 13.12
N PRO A 233 -9.07 -14.79 12.11
CA PRO A 233 -10.33 -14.13 12.34
C PRO A 233 -11.47 -15.10 12.67
N THR A 234 -11.26 -16.42 12.65
CA THR A 234 -12.32 -17.45 12.67
C THR A 234 -13.37 -17.24 13.77
N ASN A 235 -12.96 -16.80 14.97
CA ASN A 235 -13.87 -16.62 16.11
C ASN A 235 -14.65 -15.30 16.09
N VAL A 236 -14.24 -14.33 15.27
CA VAL A 236 -14.77 -12.95 15.28
C VAL A 236 -15.14 -12.43 13.88
N GLN A 237 -15.27 -13.31 12.88
CA GLN A 237 -15.57 -12.92 11.49
C GLN A 237 -16.81 -12.03 11.35
N THR A 238 -17.85 -12.29 12.15
CA THR A 238 -19.09 -11.50 12.15
C THR A 238 -18.85 -10.06 12.59
N GLN A 239 -18.09 -9.87 13.66
CA GLN A 239 -17.72 -8.59 14.24
C GLN A 239 -16.82 -7.81 13.28
N ILE A 240 -15.85 -8.48 12.64
CA ILE A 240 -15.01 -7.89 11.59
C ILE A 240 -15.89 -7.37 10.44
N ALA A 241 -16.83 -8.18 9.95
CA ALA A 241 -17.71 -7.76 8.86
C ALA A 241 -18.59 -6.55 9.25
N ALA A 242 -19.11 -6.53 10.48
CA ALA A 242 -19.89 -5.42 11.01
C ALA A 242 -19.04 -4.14 11.14
N CYS A 243 -17.82 -4.24 11.69
CA CYS A 243 -16.89 -3.12 11.82
C CYS A 243 -16.46 -2.57 10.46
N SER A 244 -16.18 -3.44 9.48
CA SER A 244 -15.84 -3.05 8.11
C SER A 244 -16.98 -2.33 7.39
N ALA A 245 -18.24 -2.68 7.69
CA ALA A 245 -19.39 -1.96 7.15
C ALA A 245 -19.50 -0.55 7.74
N VAL A 246 -19.21 -0.39 9.04
CA VAL A 246 -19.14 0.92 9.70
C VAL A 246 -17.97 1.76 9.15
N TRP A 247 -16.80 1.15 8.99
CA TRP A 247 -15.58 1.73 8.40
C TRP A 247 -15.58 1.78 6.86
N SER A 248 -16.74 1.61 6.24
CA SER A 248 -16.85 1.60 4.79
C SER A 248 -16.31 2.88 4.14
N GLN A 249 -16.24 2.88 2.81
CA GLN A 249 -15.63 3.95 2.03
C GLN A 249 -16.13 5.36 2.40
N SER A 250 -17.38 5.54 2.83
CA SER A 250 -17.86 6.86 3.27
C SER A 250 -17.12 7.35 4.53
N ALA A 251 -17.18 6.62 5.64
CA ALA A 251 -16.54 7.01 6.89
C ALA A 251 -15.01 7.14 6.73
N LYS A 252 -14.41 6.21 5.97
CA LYS A 252 -12.99 6.24 5.64
C LYS A 252 -12.64 7.46 4.79
N ALA A 253 -13.39 7.74 3.72
CA ALA A 253 -13.11 8.88 2.85
C ALA A 253 -13.35 10.20 3.57
N ASP A 254 -14.44 10.34 4.33
CA ASP A 254 -14.75 11.54 5.10
C ASP A 254 -13.57 11.97 5.99
N LEU A 255 -12.99 11.03 6.73
CA LEU A 255 -11.85 11.28 7.61
C LEU A 255 -10.54 11.43 6.82
N LEU A 256 -10.25 10.53 5.88
CA LEU A 256 -8.99 10.50 5.14
C LEU A 256 -8.96 11.48 3.94
N THR A 257 -9.96 12.33 3.76
CA THR A 257 -9.86 13.52 2.92
C THR A 257 -9.95 14.82 3.72
N GLY A 258 -10.08 14.73 5.05
CA GLY A 258 -10.30 15.89 5.92
C GLY A 258 -11.65 16.56 5.72
N ALA A 259 -12.64 15.91 5.08
CA ALA A 259 -13.91 16.54 4.75
C ALA A 259 -14.80 16.79 5.98
N VAL A 260 -14.56 16.06 7.07
CA VAL A 260 -15.27 16.18 8.35
C VAL A 260 -14.30 16.46 9.49
N ASP A 261 -14.81 17.10 10.55
CA ASP A 261 -14.04 17.35 11.76
C ASP A 261 -13.78 16.02 12.50
N PRO A 262 -12.51 15.60 12.66
CA PRO A 262 -12.19 14.35 13.35
C PRO A 262 -12.52 14.38 14.85
N GLU A 263 -12.47 15.54 15.51
CA GLU A 263 -12.82 15.67 16.93
C GLU A 263 -14.31 15.36 17.19
N GLU A 264 -15.17 15.57 16.19
CA GLU A 264 -16.57 15.19 16.25
C GLU A 264 -16.82 13.78 15.70
N ARG A 265 -16.21 13.45 14.55
CA ARG A 265 -16.53 12.21 13.83
C ARG A 265 -15.89 10.98 14.48
N VAL A 266 -14.65 11.05 14.94
CA VAL A 266 -13.93 9.88 15.49
C VAL A 266 -14.62 9.34 16.74
N PRO A 267 -15.03 10.15 17.74
CA PRO A 267 -15.77 9.64 18.89
C PRO A 267 -17.08 8.92 18.52
N GLN A 268 -17.87 9.49 17.60
CA GLN A 268 -19.11 8.86 17.11
C GLN A 268 -18.81 7.53 16.41
N LEU A 269 -17.78 7.51 15.57
CA LEU A 269 -17.35 6.31 14.86
C LEU A 269 -16.91 5.20 15.83
N LEU A 270 -16.16 5.55 16.88
CA LEU A 270 -15.73 4.58 17.88
C LEU A 270 -16.90 3.98 18.66
N GLU A 271 -17.94 4.76 18.94
CA GLU A 271 -19.19 4.23 19.53
C GLU A 271 -19.88 3.23 18.60
N GLU A 272 -20.00 3.57 17.32
CA GLU A 272 -20.56 2.69 16.28
C GLU A 272 -19.75 1.38 16.15
N LEU A 273 -18.41 1.48 16.13
CA LEU A 273 -17.50 0.35 16.03
C LEU A 273 -17.54 -0.54 17.28
N LYS A 274 -17.59 0.05 18.48
CA LYS A 274 -17.73 -0.70 19.73
C LYS A 274 -19.07 -1.43 19.77
N ALA A 275 -20.15 -0.80 19.32
CA ALA A 275 -21.46 -1.44 19.17
C ALA A 275 -21.46 -2.57 18.12
N ALA A 276 -20.61 -2.46 17.10
CA ALA A 276 -20.39 -3.48 16.08
C ALA A 276 -19.44 -4.63 16.52
N GLY A 277 -18.88 -4.56 17.73
CA GLY A 277 -18.04 -5.61 18.31
C GLY A 277 -16.54 -5.41 18.18
N LEU A 278 -16.04 -4.19 17.91
CA LEU A 278 -14.60 -3.92 17.78
C LEU A 278 -13.78 -4.39 19.00
N GLN A 279 -14.31 -4.23 20.21
CA GLN A 279 -13.61 -4.67 21.42
C GLN A 279 -13.41 -6.20 21.45
N GLU A 280 -14.39 -6.98 20.97
CA GLU A 280 -14.26 -8.44 20.90
C GLU A 280 -13.16 -8.84 19.92
N VAL A 281 -13.01 -8.10 18.82
CA VAL A 281 -11.92 -8.32 17.85
C VAL A 281 -10.56 -7.99 18.48
N ILE A 282 -10.46 -6.86 19.19
CA ILE A 282 -9.23 -6.45 19.88
C ILE A 282 -8.84 -7.49 20.94
N ASP A 283 -9.78 -7.95 21.75
CA ASP A 283 -9.53 -8.92 22.82
C ASP A 283 -9.08 -10.27 22.25
N GLU A 284 -9.69 -10.75 21.16
CA GLU A 284 -9.28 -11.99 20.49
C GLU A 284 -7.90 -11.85 19.82
N ALA A 285 -7.61 -10.71 19.17
CA ALA A 285 -6.29 -10.44 18.60
C ALA A 285 -5.21 -10.40 19.68
N GLN A 286 -5.47 -9.74 20.82
CA GLN A 286 -4.54 -9.71 21.94
C GLN A 286 -4.30 -11.12 22.50
N ARG A 287 -5.36 -11.91 22.69
CA ARG A 287 -5.24 -13.30 23.16
C ARG A 287 -4.34 -14.14 22.25
N GLN A 288 -4.49 -14.01 20.94
CA GLN A 288 -3.69 -14.74 19.96
C GLN A 288 -2.22 -14.26 19.93
N ILE A 289 -1.97 -12.95 20.07
CA ILE A 289 -0.62 -12.41 20.21
C ILE A 289 0.05 -12.96 21.46
N ASP A 290 -0.64 -12.90 22.61
CA ASP A 290 -0.11 -13.38 23.88
C ASP A 290 0.22 -14.87 23.81
N GLU A 291 -0.61 -15.68 23.14
CA GLU A 291 -0.36 -17.11 22.92
C GLU A 291 0.83 -17.38 21.97
N TYR A 292 0.98 -16.58 20.92
CA TYR A 292 2.05 -16.76 19.92
C TYR A 292 3.43 -16.38 20.47
N PHE A 293 3.52 -15.35 21.32
CA PHE A 293 4.78 -14.79 21.83
C PHE A 293 5.11 -15.17 23.29
N ALA A 294 4.35 -16.07 23.91
CA ALA A 294 4.63 -16.62 25.26
C ALA A 294 5.87 -17.52 25.31
#